data_AF-A0A5M3ZG08-F1
#
_entry.id   AF-A0A5M3ZG08-F1
#
_cell.length_a   1.000
_cell.length_b   1.000
_cell.length_c   1.000
_cell.angle_alpha   90.00
_cell.angle_beta   90.00
_cell.angle_gamma   90.00
#
_symmetry.space_group_name_H-M   'P 1'
#
loop_
_entity.id
_entity.type
_entity.pdbx_description
1 polymer ?
#
loop_
_entity_poly.entity_id
_entity_poly.type
_entity_poly.pdbx_seq_one_letter_code
_entity_poly.pdbx_strand_id
1 'polypeptide(L)'
;MLEKDQAKANEVYDSERTHPQTEAFADEDGEVFKKTATGVDFRKVGWFNATVIFTKILFATGVLSLPSALYALGAVGGSISIVAWGVFNTYCFVILGNFRLRHPHCHSIADMAEAAGGLVGKEVAGLLFIIGYVLVTGSGIVGVSTALNALSHHAACTVWWSLLATVVIIATASIRKLEHVGWLSYVGFLSIYIAVFIVVVAVTTRDRPAAAPQEGPYDLGYVNFNNPGFAGGMVASSTIFVSSAGTSAFLPVISEMRNPGQYKKPLYLCMTLVTASYLAFGLVVYRWCGKWVASPSLGSAGQTIKMVSYGVALIGLVVSGTLYLHVGAKYVFVRLLGKTKHLQSNSVVHWGTWLACTTLLGALAFILAESIPIFNYLIALVGSVCFAPLAMSLPGWLWLYDHDHYRTGTLIQKIVYVLHIGLVLLGIFFLVGATYGVVKQIIDAYATGLIGSAFSCADNSNST
;
A
#
# COMPACT_ATOMS: atom_id res chain seq x y z
N MET A 1 -35.14 7.57 -53.31
CA MET A 1 -34.55 6.37 -52.65
C MET A 1 -33.52 6.78 -51.61
N LEU A 2 -32.69 7.80 -51.85
CA LEU A 2 -31.67 8.30 -50.90
C LEU A 2 -32.21 8.99 -49.63
N GLU A 3 -33.40 9.59 -49.63
CA GLU A 3 -33.99 10.20 -48.41
C GLU A 3 -34.54 9.17 -47.42
N LYS A 4 -35.02 8.01 -47.90
CA LYS A 4 -35.57 6.96 -47.02
C LYS A 4 -34.48 6.19 -46.29
N ASP A 5 -33.28 6.10 -46.89
CA ASP A 5 -32.14 5.45 -46.26
C ASP A 5 -31.44 6.38 -45.24
N GLN A 6 -31.45 7.70 -45.46
CA GLN A 6 -31.01 8.68 -44.45
C GLN A 6 -31.96 8.78 -43.25
N ALA A 7 -33.27 8.65 -43.46
CA ALA A 7 -34.24 8.63 -42.36
C ALA A 7 -34.06 7.39 -41.47
N LYS A 8 -33.82 6.21 -42.07
CA LYS A 8 -33.53 4.98 -41.33
C LYS A 8 -32.16 4.99 -40.63
N ALA A 9 -31.14 5.61 -41.24
CA ALA A 9 -29.84 5.77 -40.58
C ALA A 9 -29.91 6.71 -39.37
N ASN A 10 -30.72 7.77 -39.46
CA ASN A 10 -30.94 8.69 -38.33
C ASN A 10 -31.82 8.07 -37.23
N GLU A 11 -32.82 7.24 -37.55
CA GLU A 11 -33.58 6.48 -36.54
C GLU A 11 -32.71 5.45 -35.81
N VAL A 12 -31.79 4.77 -36.51
CA VAL A 12 -30.84 3.84 -35.86
C VAL A 12 -29.85 4.62 -34.98
N TYR A 13 -29.37 5.78 -35.43
CA TYR A 13 -28.46 6.64 -34.66
C TYR A 13 -29.13 7.32 -33.43
N ASP A 14 -30.42 7.64 -33.49
CA ASP A 14 -31.19 8.16 -32.35
C ASP A 14 -31.66 7.06 -31.38
N SER A 15 -31.85 5.82 -31.86
CA SER A 15 -32.20 4.67 -31.00
C SER A 15 -31.02 4.22 -30.12
N GLU A 16 -29.77 4.42 -30.55
CA GLU A 16 -28.57 4.16 -29.71
C GLU A 16 -28.33 5.26 -28.65
N ARG A 17 -28.93 6.45 -28.81
CA ARG A 17 -28.88 7.53 -27.79
C ARG A 17 -29.98 7.44 -26.74
N THR A 18 -31.03 6.67 -27.00
CA THR A 18 -32.19 6.55 -26.13
C THR A 18 -32.32 5.14 -25.56
N HIS A 19 -31.20 4.55 -25.14
CA HIS A 19 -31.30 3.69 -23.96
C HIS A 19 -31.73 4.57 -22.78
N PRO A 20 -32.82 4.24 -22.06
CA PRO A 20 -33.16 4.96 -20.87
C PRO A 20 -32.03 4.77 -19.86
N GLN A 21 -31.16 5.79 -19.74
CA GLN A 21 -30.28 6.02 -18.59
C GLN A 21 -31.10 6.36 -17.33
N THR A 22 -32.34 5.90 -17.26
CA THR A 22 -33.33 6.21 -16.24
C THR A 22 -33.46 5.09 -15.21
N GLU A 23 -32.71 3.99 -15.34
CA GLU A 23 -32.63 2.91 -14.33
C GLU A 23 -31.37 2.97 -13.44
N ALA A 24 -30.57 4.05 -13.52
CA ALA A 24 -29.39 4.23 -12.66
C ALA A 24 -29.61 5.25 -11.52
N PHE A 25 -30.83 5.72 -11.29
CA PHE A 25 -31.17 6.54 -10.12
C PHE A 25 -31.68 5.66 -8.96
N ALA A 26 -30.95 4.57 -8.70
CA ALA A 26 -31.09 3.86 -7.44
C ALA A 26 -30.53 4.77 -6.34
N ASP A 27 -31.45 5.45 -5.64
CA ASP A 27 -31.33 5.90 -4.26
C ASP A 27 -29.92 6.37 -3.84
N GLU A 28 -29.51 7.58 -4.29
CA GLU A 28 -28.24 8.20 -3.90
C GLU A 28 -28.23 8.70 -2.43
N ASP A 29 -29.25 8.40 -1.62
CA ASP A 29 -29.39 8.94 -0.27
C ASP A 29 -28.31 8.47 0.72
N GLY A 30 -27.56 7.42 0.40
CA GLY A 30 -26.41 6.93 1.16
C GLY A 30 -25.02 7.40 0.70
N GLU A 31 -24.88 8.16 -0.40
CA GLU A 31 -23.58 8.55 -0.95
C GLU A 31 -23.13 9.96 -0.47
N VAL A 32 -21.89 10.10 0.01
CA VAL A 32 -21.32 11.40 0.50
C VAL A 32 -21.19 12.45 -0.59
N PHE A 33 -20.92 12.02 -1.84
CA PHE A 33 -20.75 12.93 -2.97
C PHE A 33 -21.90 12.75 -3.97
N LYS A 34 -23.04 13.38 -3.67
CA LYS A 34 -24.22 13.41 -4.55
C LYS A 34 -23.94 14.28 -5.78
N LYS A 35 -24.41 13.86 -6.96
CA LYS A 35 -24.40 14.73 -8.16
C LYS A 35 -25.54 15.72 -8.04
N THR A 36 -25.24 16.93 -7.56
CA THR A 36 -26.22 18.01 -7.48
C THR A 36 -26.12 18.93 -8.70
N ALA A 37 -27.26 19.39 -9.24
CA ALA A 37 -27.30 20.25 -10.43
C ALA A 37 -26.63 21.63 -10.21
N THR A 38 -26.45 22.05 -8.96
CA THR A 38 -25.93 23.37 -8.57
C THR A 38 -24.71 23.32 -7.65
N GLY A 39 -24.24 22.12 -7.26
CA GLY A 39 -23.10 21.94 -6.36
C GLY A 39 -21.80 21.62 -7.09
N VAL A 40 -20.68 21.68 -6.36
CA VAL A 40 -19.38 21.28 -6.88
C VAL A 40 -19.37 19.76 -7.11
N ASP A 41 -19.12 19.33 -8.35
CA ASP A 41 -18.98 17.90 -8.66
C ASP A 41 -17.66 17.36 -8.09
N PHE A 42 -17.75 16.46 -7.12
CA PHE A 42 -16.61 15.77 -6.52
C PHE A 42 -16.28 14.44 -7.21
N ARG A 43 -17.16 13.89 -8.07
CA ARG A 43 -16.97 12.61 -8.78
C ARG A 43 -16.25 12.79 -10.12
N LYS A 44 -15.05 13.37 -10.08
CA LYS A 44 -14.26 13.75 -11.27
C LYS A 44 -13.27 12.68 -11.73
N VAL A 45 -13.05 11.61 -10.95
CA VAL A 45 -12.00 10.63 -11.26
C VAL A 45 -12.50 9.63 -12.31
N GLY A 46 -11.90 9.66 -13.50
CA GLY A 46 -12.08 8.64 -14.53
C GLY A 46 -11.43 7.30 -14.14
N TRP A 47 -11.90 6.19 -14.70
CA TRP A 47 -11.38 4.85 -14.37
C TRP A 47 -9.88 4.69 -14.66
N PHE A 48 -9.35 5.31 -15.71
CA PHE A 48 -7.91 5.28 -16.00
C PHE A 48 -7.10 6.03 -14.94
N ASN A 49 -7.55 7.22 -14.54
CA ASN A 49 -6.91 7.98 -13.46
C ASN A 49 -6.97 7.22 -12.12
N ALA A 50 -8.08 6.53 -11.83
CA ALA A 50 -8.18 5.65 -10.67
C ALA A 50 -7.14 4.50 -10.73
N THR A 51 -6.87 3.95 -11.91
CA THR A 51 -5.81 2.92 -12.10
C THR A 51 -4.45 3.46 -11.69
N VAL A 52 -4.11 4.68 -12.11
CA VAL A 52 -2.82 5.30 -11.77
C VAL A 52 -2.72 5.59 -10.28
N ILE A 53 -3.79 6.09 -9.66
CA ILE A 53 -3.84 6.34 -8.22
C ILE A 53 -3.67 5.01 -7.45
N PHE A 54 -4.42 3.96 -7.80
CA PHE A 54 -4.27 2.63 -7.22
C PHE A 54 -2.85 2.09 -7.38
N THR A 55 -2.28 2.25 -8.58
CA THR A 55 -0.92 1.79 -8.86
C THR A 55 0.10 2.54 -8.03
N LYS A 56 -0.03 3.87 -7.86
CA LYS A 56 0.86 4.65 -6.98
C LYS A 56 0.77 4.20 -5.52
N ILE A 57 -0.44 3.91 -5.05
CA ILE A 57 -0.68 3.48 -3.66
C ILE A 57 0.02 2.16 -3.38
N LEU A 58 -0.04 1.20 -4.33
CA LEU A 58 0.59 -0.11 -4.19
C LEU A 58 2.08 -0.08 -4.54
N PHE A 59 2.43 0.46 -5.70
CA PHE A 59 3.81 0.59 -6.21
C PHE A 59 4.54 1.74 -5.52
N ALA A 60 4.88 1.52 -4.26
CA ALA A 60 5.56 2.45 -3.38
C ALA A 60 6.73 1.75 -2.67
N THR A 61 6.75 1.73 -1.35
CA THR A 61 7.84 1.16 -0.54
C THR A 61 7.92 -0.37 -0.62
N GLY A 62 6.79 -1.06 -0.81
CA GLY A 62 6.72 -2.53 -0.80
C GLY A 62 7.64 -3.23 -1.80
N VAL A 63 7.73 -2.74 -3.04
CA VAL A 63 8.56 -3.35 -4.10
C VAL A 63 10.05 -3.42 -3.73
N LEU A 64 10.50 -2.51 -2.86
CA LEU A 64 11.90 -2.40 -2.46
C LEU A 64 12.34 -3.51 -1.49
N SER A 65 11.39 -4.24 -0.90
CA SER A 65 11.60 -5.32 0.07
C SER A 65 11.48 -6.72 -0.53
N LEU A 66 10.92 -6.83 -1.74
CA LEU A 66 10.63 -8.13 -2.38
C LEU A 66 11.88 -8.96 -2.67
N PRO A 67 13.00 -8.39 -3.17
CA PRO A 67 14.21 -9.18 -3.41
C PRO A 67 14.74 -9.87 -2.14
N SER A 68 14.72 -9.19 -1.00
CA SER A 68 15.11 -9.78 0.29
C SER A 68 14.16 -10.90 0.73
N ALA A 69 12.86 -10.76 0.47
CA ALA A 69 11.89 -11.83 0.73
C ALA A 69 12.10 -13.06 -0.18
N LEU A 70 12.48 -12.84 -1.44
CA LEU A 70 12.88 -13.92 -2.36
C LEU A 70 14.15 -14.64 -1.89
N TYR A 71 15.11 -13.94 -1.30
CA TYR A 71 16.26 -14.59 -0.67
C TYR A 71 15.83 -15.51 0.48
N ALA A 72 14.94 -15.05 1.34
CA ALA A 72 14.43 -15.87 2.45
C ALA A 72 13.65 -17.11 2.00
N LEU A 73 12.82 -17.01 0.95
CA LEU A 73 11.96 -18.11 0.48
C LEU A 73 12.57 -18.95 -0.65
N GLY A 74 13.64 -18.48 -1.28
CA GLY A 74 14.16 -18.99 -2.55
C GLY A 74 13.34 -18.49 -3.75
N ALA A 75 13.91 -18.64 -4.95
CA ALA A 75 13.32 -18.09 -6.18
C ALA A 75 11.91 -18.63 -6.46
N VAL A 76 11.72 -19.95 -6.32
CA VAL A 76 10.44 -20.61 -6.62
C VAL A 76 9.40 -20.32 -5.54
N GLY A 77 9.77 -20.54 -4.27
CA GLY A 77 8.86 -20.30 -3.13
C GLY A 77 8.42 -18.84 -3.05
N GLY A 78 9.35 -17.91 -3.23
CA GLY A 78 9.05 -16.49 -3.24
C GLY A 78 8.21 -16.05 -4.45
N SER A 79 8.44 -16.62 -5.65
CA SER A 79 7.62 -16.34 -6.84
C SER A 79 6.18 -16.78 -6.69
N ILE A 80 5.98 -18.01 -6.18
CA ILE A 80 4.64 -18.52 -5.86
C ILE A 80 3.96 -17.62 -4.83
N SER A 81 4.69 -17.20 -3.80
CA SER A 81 4.19 -16.28 -2.78
C SER A 81 3.76 -14.93 -3.37
N ILE A 82 4.56 -14.30 -4.25
CA ILE A 82 4.21 -13.03 -4.92
C ILE A 82 2.92 -13.16 -5.72
N VAL A 83 2.78 -14.21 -6.54
CA VAL A 83 1.58 -14.40 -7.35
C VAL A 83 0.37 -14.73 -6.48
N ALA A 84 0.53 -15.63 -5.49
CA ALA A 84 -0.55 -16.04 -4.60
C ALA A 84 -1.09 -14.85 -3.79
N TRP A 85 -0.20 -14.03 -3.21
CA TRP A 85 -0.60 -12.83 -2.47
C TRP A 85 -1.17 -11.74 -3.37
N GLY A 86 -0.66 -11.59 -4.59
CA GLY A 86 -1.24 -10.67 -5.59
C GLY A 86 -2.69 -11.04 -5.92
N VAL A 87 -2.96 -12.33 -6.19
CA VAL A 87 -4.32 -12.84 -6.43
C VAL A 87 -5.19 -12.72 -5.18
N PHE A 88 -4.68 -13.11 -4.02
CA PHE A 88 -5.38 -13.03 -2.74
C PHE A 88 -5.80 -11.60 -2.40
N ASN A 89 -4.87 -10.64 -2.50
CA ASN A 89 -5.17 -9.24 -2.23
C ASN A 89 -6.21 -8.72 -3.21
N THR A 90 -6.07 -9.04 -4.51
CA THR A 90 -7.07 -8.69 -5.55
C THR A 90 -8.46 -9.17 -5.16
N TYR A 91 -8.57 -10.40 -4.68
CA TYR A 91 -9.83 -10.95 -4.21
C TYR A 91 -10.39 -10.20 -3.00
N CYS A 92 -9.56 -9.90 -2.01
CA CYS A 92 -9.95 -9.10 -0.84
C CYS A 92 -10.41 -7.68 -1.23
N PHE A 93 -9.77 -7.06 -2.22
CA PHE A 93 -10.22 -5.78 -2.80
C PHE A 93 -11.61 -5.90 -3.43
N VAL A 94 -11.87 -6.97 -4.18
CA VAL A 94 -13.19 -7.22 -4.78
C VAL A 94 -14.26 -7.37 -3.69
N ILE A 95 -13.94 -8.06 -2.59
CA ILE A 95 -14.87 -8.19 -1.46
C ILE A 95 -15.18 -6.80 -0.86
N LEU A 96 -14.17 -6.01 -0.50
CA LEU A 96 -14.38 -4.68 0.08
C LEU A 96 -15.15 -3.75 -0.88
N GLY A 97 -14.80 -3.75 -2.16
CA GLY A 97 -15.49 -2.95 -3.16
C GLY A 97 -16.94 -3.37 -3.35
N ASN A 98 -17.23 -4.67 -3.39
CA ASN A 98 -18.62 -5.17 -3.47
C ASN A 98 -19.40 -4.90 -2.18
N PHE A 99 -18.75 -4.94 -1.02
CA PHE A 99 -19.37 -4.56 0.26
C PHE A 99 -19.75 -3.08 0.24
N ARG A 100 -18.82 -2.18 -0.13
CA ARG A 100 -19.09 -0.74 -0.31
C ARG A 100 -20.25 -0.47 -1.26
N LEU A 101 -20.31 -1.17 -2.40
CA LEU A 101 -21.40 -0.96 -3.37
C LEU A 101 -22.77 -1.38 -2.82
N ARG A 102 -22.82 -2.38 -1.93
CA ARG A 102 -24.06 -2.82 -1.27
C ARG A 102 -24.40 -2.01 -0.03
N HIS A 103 -23.41 -1.39 0.59
CA HIS A 103 -23.54 -0.53 1.76
C HIS A 103 -22.97 0.87 1.47
N PRO A 104 -23.68 1.73 0.69
CA PRO A 104 -23.14 3.00 0.21
C PRO A 104 -22.71 3.98 1.33
N HIS A 105 -23.30 3.85 2.52
CA HIS A 105 -22.97 4.62 3.73
C HIS A 105 -21.59 4.29 4.33
N CYS A 106 -20.95 3.20 3.88
CA CYS A 106 -19.61 2.80 4.32
C CYS A 106 -18.53 3.52 3.51
N HIS A 107 -17.97 4.60 4.04
CA HIS A 107 -16.96 5.42 3.36
C HIS A 107 -15.52 5.10 3.77
N SER A 108 -15.35 4.46 4.93
CA SER A 108 -14.08 3.99 5.44
C SER A 108 -14.13 2.52 5.81
N ILE A 109 -12.95 1.92 6.00
CA ILE A 109 -12.84 0.56 6.55
C ILE A 109 -13.49 0.45 7.93
N ALA A 110 -13.39 1.51 8.75
CA ALA A 110 -14.00 1.51 10.06
C ALA A 110 -15.54 1.47 9.99
N ASP A 111 -16.13 2.14 9.00
CA ASP A 111 -17.58 2.10 8.80
C ASP A 111 -18.04 0.71 8.31
N MET A 112 -17.25 0.06 7.46
CA MET A 112 -17.52 -1.35 7.08
C MET A 112 -17.46 -2.28 8.29
N ALA A 113 -16.44 -2.11 9.15
CA ALA A 113 -16.32 -2.88 10.37
C ALA A 113 -17.43 -2.56 11.38
N GLU A 114 -17.96 -1.33 11.39
CA GLU A 114 -19.15 -0.96 12.16
C GLU A 114 -20.40 -1.69 11.65
N ALA A 115 -20.58 -1.77 10.33
CA ALA A 115 -21.73 -2.43 9.73
C ALA A 115 -21.79 -3.92 10.10
N ALA A 116 -20.65 -4.63 10.12
CA ALA A 116 -20.61 -6.05 10.45
C ALA A 116 -20.42 -6.35 11.96
N GLY A 117 -19.76 -5.46 12.69
CA GLY A 117 -19.25 -5.70 14.05
C GLY A 117 -19.69 -4.69 15.11
N GLY A 118 -20.54 -3.72 14.75
CA GLY A 118 -20.95 -2.64 15.62
C GLY A 118 -19.79 -1.74 16.08
N LEU A 119 -20.00 -1.04 17.19
CA LEU A 119 -19.03 -0.08 17.72
C LEU A 119 -17.67 -0.71 18.03
N VAL A 120 -17.63 -1.93 18.53
CA VAL A 120 -16.34 -2.61 18.83
C VAL A 120 -15.56 -2.85 17.54
N GLY A 121 -16.22 -3.35 16.49
CA GLY A 121 -15.59 -3.53 15.17
C GLY A 121 -15.04 -2.22 14.61
N LYS A 122 -15.80 -1.13 14.73
CA LYS A 122 -15.40 0.22 14.32
C LYS A 122 -14.13 0.70 15.01
N GLU A 123 -14.10 0.61 16.34
CA GLU A 123 -12.99 1.13 17.15
C GLU A 123 -11.72 0.29 16.97
N VAL A 124 -11.85 -1.04 16.90
CA VAL A 124 -10.71 -1.93 16.64
C VAL A 124 -10.14 -1.69 15.23
N ALA A 125 -10.99 -1.65 14.20
CA ALA A 125 -10.54 -1.39 12.84
C ALA A 125 -9.94 0.01 12.69
N GLY A 126 -10.53 1.01 13.34
CA GLY A 126 -10.02 2.38 13.37
C GLY A 126 -8.65 2.49 14.05
N LEU A 127 -8.47 1.83 15.20
CA LEU A 127 -7.19 1.81 15.90
C LEU A 127 -6.11 1.13 15.06
N LEU A 128 -6.39 -0.05 14.50
CA LEU A 128 -5.46 -0.77 13.62
C LEU A 128 -5.13 0.04 12.36
N PHE A 129 -6.10 0.79 11.82
CA PHE A 129 -5.89 1.67 10.68
C PHE A 129 -4.92 2.79 11.05
N ILE A 130 -5.12 3.47 12.18
CA ILE A 130 -4.21 4.54 12.64
C ILE A 130 -2.79 3.98 12.85
N ILE A 131 -2.65 2.89 13.60
CA ILE A 131 -1.35 2.26 13.86
C ILE A 131 -0.67 1.86 12.55
N GLY A 132 -1.42 1.23 11.64
CA GLY A 132 -0.92 0.79 10.34
C GLY A 132 -0.38 1.97 9.52
N TYR A 133 -1.16 3.05 9.38
CA TYR A 133 -0.71 4.20 8.61
C TYR A 133 0.46 4.95 9.25
N VAL A 134 0.55 5.01 10.58
CA VAL A 134 1.74 5.55 11.27
C VAL A 134 2.98 4.72 10.95
N LEU A 135 2.90 3.39 11.03
CA LEU A 135 4.02 2.50 10.71
C LEU A 135 4.44 2.58 9.23
N VAL A 136 3.48 2.66 8.30
CA VAL A 136 3.78 2.83 6.86
C VAL A 136 4.36 4.22 6.58
N THR A 137 3.89 5.28 7.26
CA THR A 137 4.57 6.59 7.24
C THR A 137 6.01 6.47 7.74
N GLY A 138 6.26 5.68 8.79
CA GLY A 138 7.60 5.36 9.27
C GLY A 138 8.47 4.73 8.17
N SER A 139 7.92 3.77 7.40
CA SER A 139 8.63 3.19 6.25
C SER A 139 8.95 4.22 5.15
N GLY A 140 8.07 5.21 4.96
CA GLY A 140 8.30 6.34 4.07
C GLY A 140 9.44 7.23 4.56
N ILE A 141 9.48 7.54 5.87
CA ILE A 141 10.57 8.30 6.51
C ILE A 141 11.90 7.57 6.34
N VAL A 142 11.96 6.26 6.63
CA VAL A 142 13.15 5.43 6.41
C VAL A 142 13.57 5.45 4.94
N GLY A 143 12.63 5.31 4.01
CA GLY A 143 12.94 5.36 2.57
C GLY A 143 13.59 6.68 2.14
N VAL A 144 13.04 7.81 2.60
CA VAL A 144 13.59 9.15 2.29
C VAL A 144 14.93 9.38 3.00
N SER A 145 15.10 8.98 4.26
CA SER A 145 16.40 9.13 4.94
C SER A 145 17.48 8.26 4.31
N THR A 146 17.13 7.06 3.86
CA THR A 146 18.00 6.18 3.07
C THR A 146 18.44 6.84 1.76
N ALA A 147 17.51 7.51 1.07
CA ALA A 147 17.82 8.26 -0.14
C ALA A 147 18.79 9.42 0.13
N LEU A 148 18.56 10.18 1.22
CA LEU A 148 19.43 11.29 1.62
C LEU A 148 20.83 10.80 2.02
N ASN A 149 20.93 9.69 2.75
CA ASN A 149 22.20 9.05 3.06
C ASN A 149 22.95 8.61 1.79
N ALA A 150 22.25 7.95 0.87
CA ALA A 150 22.83 7.52 -0.40
C ALA A 150 23.39 8.71 -1.21
N LEU A 151 22.60 9.79 -1.33
CA LEU A 151 22.94 10.98 -2.11
C LEU A 151 24.03 11.83 -1.49
N SER A 152 24.15 11.81 -0.16
CA SER A 152 25.12 12.63 0.58
C SER A 152 26.40 11.91 0.97
N HIS A 153 26.56 10.62 0.61
CA HIS A 153 27.61 9.76 1.18
C HIS A 153 27.60 9.76 2.71
N HIS A 154 26.39 9.73 3.31
CA HIS A 154 26.22 9.76 4.75
C HIS A 154 26.87 11.00 5.42
N ALA A 155 26.69 12.19 4.84
CA ALA A 155 27.34 13.42 5.34
C ALA A 155 26.87 13.89 6.73
N ALA A 156 25.75 13.35 7.21
CA ALA A 156 25.23 13.59 8.55
C ALA A 156 24.67 12.29 9.13
N CYS A 157 24.54 12.25 10.46
CA CYS A 157 23.91 11.15 11.17
C CYS A 157 22.52 10.85 10.60
N THR A 158 22.21 9.56 10.41
CA THR A 158 20.93 9.10 9.83
C THR A 158 19.71 9.67 10.54
N VAL A 159 19.77 9.86 11.87
CA VAL A 159 18.70 10.48 12.66
C VAL A 159 18.35 11.89 12.15
N TRP A 160 19.34 12.69 11.75
CA TRP A 160 19.11 14.02 11.18
C TRP A 160 18.44 13.95 9.82
N TRP A 161 18.81 12.97 8.97
CA TRP A 161 18.15 12.75 7.70
C TRP A 161 16.71 12.26 7.85
N SER A 162 16.46 11.38 8.82
CA SER A 162 15.10 10.95 9.17
C SER A 162 14.26 12.10 9.74
N LEU A 163 14.86 12.99 10.53
CA LEU A 163 14.16 14.18 11.03
C LEU A 163 13.81 15.12 9.86
N LEU A 164 14.74 15.38 8.95
CA LEU A 164 14.49 16.20 7.76
C LEU A 164 13.39 15.57 6.89
N ALA A 165 13.47 14.26 6.63
CA ALA A 165 12.44 13.51 5.93
C ALA A 165 11.06 13.67 6.59
N THR A 166 11.01 13.57 7.92
CA THR A 166 9.79 13.74 8.72
C THR A 166 9.22 15.14 8.55
N VAL A 167 10.04 16.19 8.65
CA VAL A 167 9.61 17.58 8.48
C VAL A 167 9.02 17.80 7.08
N VAL A 168 9.68 17.30 6.03
CA VAL A 168 9.20 17.41 4.64
C VAL A 168 7.88 16.65 4.47
N ILE A 169 7.77 15.43 5.01
CA ILE A 169 6.55 14.62 4.94
C ILE A 169 5.40 15.29 5.70
N ILE A 170 5.62 15.82 6.90
CA ILE A 170 4.59 16.56 7.66
C ILE A 170 4.14 17.81 6.91
N ALA A 171 5.08 18.61 6.39
CA ALA A 171 4.77 19.84 5.68
C ALA A 171 3.93 19.56 4.42
N THR A 172 4.34 18.58 3.62
CA THR A 172 3.62 18.18 2.40
C THR A 172 2.29 17.50 2.71
N ALA A 173 2.21 16.66 3.75
CA ALA A 173 0.96 16.00 4.15
C ALA A 173 -0.06 16.98 4.73
N SER A 174 0.39 18.11 5.27
CA SER A 174 -0.48 19.16 5.82
C SER A 174 -1.23 19.96 4.74
N ILE A 175 -0.94 19.73 3.45
CA ILE A 175 -1.70 20.33 2.35
C ILE A 175 -3.09 19.65 2.27
N ARG A 176 -4.14 20.38 2.67
CA ARG A 176 -5.53 19.85 2.78
C ARG A 176 -6.14 19.41 1.45
N LYS A 177 -5.86 20.14 0.37
CA LYS A 177 -6.48 19.92 -0.94
C LYS A 177 -5.67 18.92 -1.75
N LEU A 178 -6.00 17.66 -1.57
CA LEU A 178 -5.57 16.58 -2.47
C LEU A 178 -6.25 16.62 -3.85
N GLU A 179 -6.94 17.71 -4.23
CA GLU A 179 -7.38 17.96 -5.63
C GLU A 179 -6.22 17.86 -6.64
N HIS A 180 -4.97 17.92 -6.16
CA HIS A 180 -3.73 17.77 -6.91
C HIS A 180 -3.09 16.37 -6.80
N VAL A 181 -3.68 15.43 -6.07
CA VAL A 181 -3.13 14.06 -5.91
C VAL A 181 -3.09 13.31 -7.22
N GLY A 182 -3.96 13.65 -8.19
CA GLY A 182 -3.88 13.08 -9.54
C GLY A 182 -2.47 13.21 -10.11
N TRP A 183 -1.97 14.44 -10.32
CA TRP A 183 -0.66 14.67 -10.93
C TRP A 183 0.50 14.20 -10.04
N LEU A 184 0.40 14.39 -8.71
CA LEU A 184 1.40 13.89 -7.76
C LEU A 184 1.49 12.35 -7.80
N SER A 185 0.37 11.66 -8.03
CA SER A 185 0.37 10.21 -8.18
C SER A 185 1.07 9.77 -9.46
N TYR A 186 0.89 10.49 -10.57
CA TYR A 186 1.64 10.24 -11.81
C TYR A 186 3.14 10.41 -11.60
N VAL A 187 3.56 11.57 -11.07
CA VAL A 187 4.99 11.86 -10.86
C VAL A 187 5.59 10.90 -9.84
N GLY A 188 4.89 10.65 -8.73
CA GLY A 188 5.37 9.73 -7.70
C GLY A 188 5.44 8.28 -8.16
N PHE A 189 4.51 7.83 -9.01
CA PHE A 189 4.55 6.48 -9.59
C PHE A 189 5.71 6.35 -10.57
N LEU A 190 5.80 7.27 -11.54
CA LEU A 190 6.82 7.25 -12.57
C LEU A 190 8.22 7.35 -11.96
N SER A 191 8.39 8.18 -10.93
CA SER A 191 9.63 8.31 -10.15
C SER A 191 10.08 6.98 -9.55
N ILE A 192 9.25 6.28 -8.77
CA ILE A 192 9.62 4.99 -8.17
C ILE A 192 9.79 3.91 -9.24
N TYR A 193 8.91 3.85 -10.23
CA TYR A 193 8.96 2.82 -11.26
C TYR A 193 10.24 2.91 -12.09
N ILE A 194 10.61 4.11 -12.56
CA ILE A 194 11.87 4.34 -13.28
C ILE A 194 13.07 4.04 -12.38
N ALA A 195 13.05 4.48 -11.12
CA ALA A 195 14.16 4.22 -10.20
C ALA A 195 14.41 2.72 -9.97
N VAL A 196 13.34 1.94 -9.77
CA VAL A 196 13.43 0.48 -9.64
C VAL A 196 13.92 -0.15 -10.95
N PHE A 197 13.39 0.29 -12.09
CA PHE A 197 13.80 -0.22 -13.40
C PHE A 197 15.29 0.03 -13.68
N ILE A 198 15.82 1.22 -13.33
CA ILE A 198 17.26 1.52 -13.41
C ILE A 198 18.08 0.49 -12.64
N VAL A 199 17.69 0.17 -11.42
CA VAL A 199 18.42 -0.80 -10.58
C VAL A 199 18.31 -2.21 -11.14
N VAL A 200 17.12 -2.62 -11.60
CA VAL A 200 16.89 -3.92 -12.24
C VAL A 200 17.79 -4.11 -13.46
N VAL A 201 17.96 -3.09 -14.30
CA VAL A 201 18.90 -3.17 -15.44
C VAL A 201 20.34 -3.11 -14.97
N ALA A 202 20.68 -2.23 -14.03
CA ALA A 202 22.06 -2.04 -13.60
C ALA A 202 22.66 -3.25 -12.87
N VAL A 203 21.87 -4.02 -12.11
CA VAL A 203 22.40 -5.24 -11.47
C VAL A 203 22.75 -6.33 -12.48
N THR A 204 22.14 -6.34 -13.67
CA THR A 204 22.44 -7.35 -14.70
C THR A 204 23.71 -7.06 -15.49
N THR A 205 24.21 -5.83 -15.45
CA THR A 205 25.44 -5.42 -16.14
C THR A 205 26.68 -5.53 -15.28
N ARG A 206 26.56 -5.92 -14.01
CA ARG A 206 27.70 -6.13 -13.11
C ARG A 206 28.16 -7.59 -13.13
N ASP A 207 29.47 -7.79 -13.14
CA ASP A 207 30.07 -9.12 -13.02
C ASP A 207 29.84 -9.75 -11.63
N ARG A 208 29.70 -8.90 -10.59
CA ARG A 208 29.53 -9.30 -9.19
C ARG A 208 28.58 -8.35 -8.45
N PRO A 209 27.82 -8.83 -7.44
CA PRO A 209 27.02 -7.96 -6.57
C PRO A 209 27.89 -6.87 -5.92
N ALA A 210 27.35 -5.66 -5.78
CA ALA A 210 28.12 -4.53 -5.26
C ALA A 210 28.53 -4.69 -3.79
N ALA A 211 27.71 -5.37 -2.98
CA ALA A 211 28.01 -5.63 -1.57
C ALA A 211 28.87 -6.90 -1.35
N ALA A 212 29.10 -7.71 -2.39
CA ALA A 212 29.96 -8.90 -2.28
C ALA A 212 31.46 -8.49 -2.29
N PRO A 213 32.36 -9.35 -1.79
CA PRO A 213 33.80 -9.15 -1.97
C PRO A 213 34.14 -8.96 -3.46
N GLN A 214 34.82 -7.85 -3.77
CA GLN A 214 35.13 -7.51 -5.16
C GLN A 214 36.24 -8.42 -5.74
N GLU A 215 37.09 -8.97 -4.87
CA GLU A 215 38.15 -9.92 -5.22
C GLU A 215 37.91 -11.28 -4.57
N GLY A 216 38.49 -12.34 -5.15
CA GLY A 216 38.39 -13.70 -4.62
C GLY A 216 37.07 -14.42 -4.92
N PRO A 217 36.87 -15.63 -4.38
CA PRO A 217 35.61 -16.36 -4.48
C PRO A 217 34.54 -15.71 -3.59
N TYR A 218 33.32 -15.66 -4.08
CA TYR A 218 32.16 -15.28 -3.28
C TYR A 218 31.02 -16.26 -3.53
N ASP A 219 30.21 -16.48 -2.49
CA ASP A 219 28.96 -17.21 -2.60
C ASP A 219 27.81 -16.22 -2.84
N LEU A 220 27.08 -16.39 -3.93
CA LEU A 220 25.92 -15.58 -4.25
C LEU A 220 24.75 -15.88 -3.29
N GLY A 221 24.65 -17.10 -2.76
CA GLY A 221 23.52 -17.53 -1.93
C GLY A 221 22.19 -17.64 -2.71
N TYR A 222 22.26 -17.79 -4.04
CA TYR A 222 21.07 -18.02 -4.87
C TYR A 222 20.61 -19.47 -4.72
N VAL A 223 19.33 -19.64 -4.37
CA VAL A 223 18.71 -20.95 -4.24
C VAL A 223 17.31 -20.96 -4.86
N ASN A 224 16.94 -22.08 -5.47
CA ASN A 224 15.59 -22.25 -6.02
C ASN A 224 14.55 -22.39 -4.90
N PHE A 225 14.90 -23.16 -3.86
CA PHE A 225 14.09 -23.40 -2.68
C PHE A 225 14.94 -23.14 -1.44
N ASN A 226 14.42 -22.35 -0.51
CA ASN A 226 15.07 -22.10 0.76
C ASN A 226 14.19 -22.57 1.93
N ASN A 227 14.78 -22.76 3.10
CA ASN A 227 14.07 -23.13 4.33
C ASN A 227 14.41 -22.16 5.46
N PRO A 228 13.74 -20.99 5.50
CA PRO A 228 14.03 -19.96 6.50
C PRO A 228 13.45 -20.27 7.90
N GLY A 229 12.92 -21.48 8.10
CA GLY A 229 12.13 -21.83 9.28
C GLY A 229 10.83 -21.03 9.38
N PHE A 230 10.10 -21.23 10.48
CA PHE A 230 8.78 -20.60 10.67
C PHE A 230 8.87 -19.07 10.74
N ALA A 231 9.74 -18.53 11.60
CA ALA A 231 9.86 -17.08 11.81
C ALA A 231 10.30 -16.35 10.54
N GLY A 232 11.33 -16.84 9.85
CA GLY A 232 11.81 -16.25 8.59
C GLY A 232 10.78 -16.35 7.47
N GLY A 233 10.12 -17.50 7.34
CA GLY A 233 9.07 -17.73 6.34
C GLY A 233 7.86 -16.81 6.55
N MET A 234 7.40 -16.65 7.79
CA MET A 234 6.26 -15.76 8.11
C MET A 234 6.59 -14.29 7.86
N VAL A 235 7.81 -13.84 8.20
CA VAL A 235 8.25 -12.47 7.91
C VAL A 235 8.31 -12.23 6.41
N ALA A 236 8.96 -13.10 5.65
CA ALA A 236 9.06 -12.97 4.20
C ALA A 236 7.67 -13.00 3.52
N SER A 237 6.80 -13.91 3.95
CA SER A 237 5.43 -13.97 3.43
C SER A 237 4.60 -12.74 3.81
N SER A 238 4.74 -12.21 5.03
CA SER A 238 4.06 -10.98 5.47
C SER A 238 4.54 -9.77 4.66
N THR A 239 5.86 -9.65 4.41
CA THR A 239 6.45 -8.61 3.56
C THR A 239 5.90 -8.65 2.13
N ILE A 240 5.76 -9.84 1.55
CA ILE A 240 5.18 -9.99 0.21
C ILE A 240 3.68 -9.63 0.23
N PHE A 241 2.92 -10.16 1.19
CA PHE A 241 1.50 -9.84 1.36
C PHE A 241 1.25 -8.32 1.46
N VAL A 242 1.98 -7.65 2.35
CA VAL A 242 1.78 -6.23 2.63
C VAL A 242 2.23 -5.34 1.47
N SER A 243 3.19 -5.79 0.65
CA SER A 243 3.70 -5.02 -0.50
C SER A 243 2.60 -4.62 -1.48
N SER A 244 1.53 -5.41 -1.58
CA SER A 244 0.34 -5.14 -2.39
C SER A 244 -0.94 -5.01 -1.56
N ALA A 245 -0.85 -4.82 -0.25
CA ALA A 245 -2.01 -4.63 0.62
C ALA A 245 -2.26 -3.12 0.79
N GLY A 246 -3.29 -2.61 0.10
CA GLY A 246 -3.66 -1.19 0.11
C GLY A 246 -5.17 -0.96 0.17
N THR A 247 -5.92 -1.96 0.62
CA THR A 247 -7.37 -2.09 0.48
C THR A 247 -8.16 -0.92 1.05
N SER A 248 -7.65 -0.34 2.13
CA SER A 248 -8.28 0.80 2.79
C SER A 248 -8.16 2.10 2.02
N ALA A 249 -7.04 2.30 1.31
CA ALA A 249 -6.77 3.53 0.56
C ALA A 249 -7.61 3.63 -0.72
N PHE A 250 -8.19 2.52 -1.19
CA PHE A 250 -8.95 2.51 -2.44
C PHE A 250 -10.37 3.05 -2.24
N LEU A 251 -10.96 2.90 -1.05
CA LEU A 251 -12.37 3.29 -0.79
C LEU A 251 -12.66 4.78 -1.04
N PRO A 252 -11.80 5.73 -0.62
CA PRO A 252 -12.00 7.15 -0.95
C PRO A 252 -11.95 7.39 -2.46
N VAL A 253 -10.98 6.78 -3.15
CA VAL A 253 -10.81 6.93 -4.60
C VAL A 253 -12.03 6.37 -5.34
N ILE A 254 -12.55 5.21 -4.94
CA ILE A 254 -13.77 4.62 -5.52
C ILE A 254 -14.95 5.59 -5.36
N SER A 255 -15.05 6.28 -4.23
CA SER A 255 -16.13 7.25 -3.96
C SER A 255 -16.01 8.53 -4.78
N GLU A 256 -14.80 8.88 -5.23
CA GLU A 256 -14.52 10.01 -6.13
C GLU A 256 -14.59 9.63 -7.62
N MET A 257 -14.78 8.34 -7.95
CA MET A 257 -14.93 7.90 -9.34
C MET A 257 -16.24 8.42 -9.94
N ARG A 258 -16.18 8.81 -11.22
CA ARG A 258 -17.37 9.22 -11.99
C ARG A 258 -18.45 8.14 -12.03
N ASN A 259 -18.04 6.88 -12.03
CA ASN A 259 -18.89 5.70 -11.90
C ASN A 259 -18.22 4.68 -10.95
N PRO A 260 -18.58 4.68 -9.66
CA PRO A 260 -18.02 3.76 -8.67
C PRO A 260 -18.24 2.28 -9.00
N GLY A 261 -19.32 1.92 -9.71
CA GLY A 261 -19.60 0.54 -10.13
C GLY A 261 -18.54 -0.05 -11.07
N GLN A 262 -17.74 0.81 -11.74
CA GLN A 262 -16.67 0.38 -12.62
C GLN A 262 -15.32 0.15 -11.93
N TYR A 263 -15.23 0.25 -10.60
CA TYR A 263 -13.96 0.16 -9.84
C TYR A 263 -13.13 -1.11 -10.11
N LYS A 264 -13.77 -2.20 -10.55
CA LYS A 264 -13.08 -3.46 -10.88
C LYS A 264 -12.13 -3.31 -12.06
N LYS A 265 -12.44 -2.45 -13.04
CA LYS A 265 -11.56 -2.18 -14.20
C LYS A 265 -10.19 -1.62 -13.76
N PRO A 266 -10.11 -0.50 -13.00
CA PRO A 266 -8.84 -0.02 -12.49
C PRO A 266 -8.19 -0.98 -11.51
N LEU A 267 -8.96 -1.69 -10.68
CA LEU A 267 -8.42 -2.68 -9.75
C LEU A 267 -7.65 -3.80 -10.48
N TYR A 268 -8.27 -4.49 -11.44
CA TYR A 268 -7.63 -5.61 -12.12
C TYR A 268 -6.42 -5.18 -12.95
N LEU A 269 -6.50 -4.03 -13.63
CA LEU A 269 -5.38 -3.51 -14.40
C LEU A 269 -4.20 -3.16 -13.48
N CYS A 270 -4.47 -2.46 -12.38
CA CYS A 270 -3.46 -2.12 -11.38
C CYS A 270 -2.82 -3.37 -10.77
N MET A 271 -3.62 -4.32 -10.27
CA MET A 271 -3.10 -5.52 -9.62
C MET A 271 -2.30 -6.41 -10.57
N THR A 272 -2.71 -6.50 -11.84
CA THR A 272 -1.95 -7.23 -12.87
C THR A 272 -0.58 -6.57 -13.08
N LEU A 273 -0.55 -5.24 -13.28
CA LEU A 273 0.69 -4.50 -13.47
C LEU A 273 1.62 -4.61 -12.27
N VAL A 274 1.09 -4.42 -11.07
CA VAL A 274 1.84 -4.48 -9.80
C VAL A 274 2.41 -5.89 -9.60
N THR A 275 1.59 -6.93 -9.70
CA THR A 275 2.04 -8.32 -9.48
C THR A 275 3.07 -8.74 -10.52
N ALA A 276 2.86 -8.41 -11.80
CA ALA A 276 3.82 -8.72 -12.86
C ALA A 276 5.16 -8.00 -12.64
N SER A 277 5.12 -6.72 -12.28
CA SER A 277 6.33 -5.94 -12.00
C SER A 277 7.07 -6.46 -10.78
N TYR A 278 6.34 -6.80 -9.72
CA TYR A 278 6.90 -7.35 -8.47
C TYR A 278 7.60 -8.68 -8.70
N LEU A 279 6.98 -9.57 -9.47
CA LEU A 279 7.56 -10.85 -9.85
C LEU A 279 8.81 -10.65 -10.70
N ALA A 280 8.71 -9.86 -11.78
CA ALA A 280 9.82 -9.64 -12.72
C ALA A 280 11.01 -8.94 -12.05
N PHE A 281 10.77 -7.80 -11.40
CA PHE A 281 11.84 -7.01 -10.78
C PHE A 281 12.44 -7.73 -9.58
N GLY A 282 11.60 -8.37 -8.74
CA GLY A 282 12.05 -9.18 -7.63
C GLY A 282 13.01 -10.29 -8.07
N LEU A 283 12.59 -11.09 -9.06
CA LEU A 283 13.39 -12.22 -9.55
C LEU A 283 14.70 -11.78 -10.17
N VAL A 284 14.71 -10.71 -10.97
CA VAL A 284 15.94 -10.19 -11.57
C VAL A 284 16.89 -9.69 -10.49
N VAL A 285 16.44 -8.87 -9.54
CA VAL A 285 17.34 -8.42 -8.48
C VAL A 285 17.84 -9.60 -7.64
N TYR A 286 16.99 -10.56 -7.29
CA TYR A 286 17.41 -11.74 -6.53
C TYR A 286 18.41 -12.62 -7.30
N ARG A 287 18.21 -12.84 -8.60
CA ARG A 287 19.08 -13.70 -9.42
C ARG A 287 20.50 -13.14 -9.56
N TRP A 288 20.67 -11.81 -9.53
CA TRP A 288 21.98 -11.16 -9.67
C TRP A 288 22.60 -10.70 -8.34
N CYS A 289 21.81 -10.43 -7.31
CA CYS A 289 22.32 -10.01 -6.00
C CYS A 289 22.38 -11.14 -4.96
N GLY A 290 21.48 -12.13 -5.04
CA GLY A 290 21.40 -13.22 -4.07
C GLY A 290 21.28 -12.70 -2.62
N LYS A 291 22.15 -13.19 -1.72
CA LYS A 291 22.22 -12.75 -0.31
C LYS A 291 22.78 -11.33 -0.11
N TRP A 292 23.37 -10.74 -1.15
CA TRP A 292 24.01 -9.42 -1.13
C TRP A 292 23.07 -8.29 -1.56
N VAL A 293 21.77 -8.57 -1.57
CA VAL A 293 20.76 -7.56 -1.92
C VAL A 293 20.66 -6.51 -0.82
N ALA A 294 20.57 -5.24 -1.20
CA ALA A 294 20.34 -4.18 -0.23
C ALA A 294 18.87 -4.14 0.21
N SER A 295 18.60 -3.64 1.40
CA SER A 295 17.27 -3.35 1.91
C SER A 295 17.21 -1.90 2.39
N PRO A 296 16.62 -0.97 1.62
CA PRO A 296 15.83 -1.16 0.40
C PRO A 296 16.66 -1.50 -0.85
N SER A 297 16.06 -2.25 -1.78
CA SER A 297 16.75 -2.82 -2.95
C SER A 297 17.38 -1.81 -3.91
N LEU A 298 17.00 -0.53 -3.83
CA LEU A 298 17.62 0.54 -4.64
C LEU A 298 19.13 0.67 -4.41
N GLY A 299 19.65 0.20 -3.27
CA GLY A 299 21.08 0.21 -2.96
C GLY A 299 21.92 -0.86 -3.66
N SER A 300 21.30 -1.82 -4.36
CA SER A 300 21.97 -3.08 -4.72
C SER A 300 22.98 -2.97 -5.89
N ALA A 301 22.93 -1.89 -6.67
CA ALA A 301 23.71 -1.74 -7.91
C ALA A 301 25.03 -0.94 -7.75
N GLY A 302 25.48 -0.71 -6.52
CA GLY A 302 26.71 0.03 -6.20
C GLY A 302 26.52 1.54 -6.11
N GLN A 303 27.53 2.27 -5.61
CA GLN A 303 27.36 3.66 -5.16
C GLN A 303 26.82 4.62 -6.23
N THR A 304 27.40 4.64 -7.44
CA THR A 304 26.95 5.57 -8.50
C THR A 304 25.51 5.33 -8.91
N ILE A 305 25.14 4.07 -9.16
CA ILE A 305 23.76 3.72 -9.54
C ILE A 305 22.82 3.96 -8.37
N LYS A 306 23.22 3.64 -7.14
CA LYS A 306 22.47 3.92 -5.92
C LYS A 306 22.12 5.41 -5.83
N MET A 307 23.05 6.31 -6.08
CA MET A 307 22.77 7.76 -6.09
C MET A 307 21.78 8.15 -7.19
N VAL A 308 21.96 7.64 -8.41
CA VAL A 308 21.04 7.92 -9.53
C VAL A 308 19.63 7.41 -9.21
N SER A 309 19.50 6.17 -8.75
CA SER A 309 18.21 5.55 -8.46
C SER A 309 17.51 6.21 -7.28
N TYR A 310 18.22 6.50 -6.18
CA TYR A 310 17.62 7.23 -5.06
C TYR A 310 17.29 8.68 -5.41
N GLY A 311 18.10 9.35 -6.24
CA GLY A 311 17.82 10.69 -6.74
C GLY A 311 16.51 10.74 -7.54
N VAL A 312 16.34 9.78 -8.46
CA VAL A 312 15.08 9.64 -9.23
C VAL A 312 13.92 9.23 -8.32
N ALA A 313 14.13 8.33 -7.36
CA ALA A 313 13.10 7.84 -6.44
C ALA A 313 12.64 8.87 -5.40
N LEU A 314 13.46 9.88 -5.08
CA LEU A 314 13.26 10.76 -3.93
C LEU A 314 11.86 11.41 -3.92
N ILE A 315 11.42 11.92 -5.07
CA ILE A 315 10.09 12.53 -5.20
C ILE A 315 9.00 11.50 -4.89
N GLY A 316 9.08 10.31 -5.48
CA GLY A 316 8.13 9.25 -5.24
C GLY A 316 8.13 8.70 -3.81
N LEU A 317 9.29 8.67 -3.14
CA LEU A 317 9.42 8.29 -1.73
C LEU A 317 8.75 9.31 -0.83
N VAL A 318 9.01 10.62 -1.05
CA VAL A 318 8.35 11.70 -0.33
C VAL A 318 6.84 11.64 -0.54
N VAL A 319 6.37 11.56 -1.79
CA VAL A 319 4.93 11.45 -2.12
C VAL A 319 4.29 10.25 -1.43
N SER A 320 4.98 9.11 -1.35
CA SER A 320 4.45 7.93 -0.64
C SER A 320 4.29 8.22 0.85
N GLY A 321 5.32 8.73 1.53
CA GLY A 321 5.26 9.12 2.94
C GLY A 321 4.16 10.16 3.22
N THR A 322 4.04 11.16 2.35
CA THR A 322 2.99 12.19 2.36
C THR A 322 1.60 11.58 2.31
N LEU A 323 1.34 10.67 1.37
CA LEU A 323 0.03 10.04 1.21
C LEU A 323 -0.31 9.16 2.42
N TYR A 324 0.64 8.40 2.95
CA TYR A 324 0.43 7.59 4.15
C TYR A 324 0.06 8.45 5.36
N LEU A 325 0.85 9.51 5.62
CA LEU A 325 0.60 10.39 6.76
C LEU A 325 -0.73 11.13 6.60
N HIS A 326 -1.00 11.65 5.40
CA HIS A 326 -2.23 12.39 5.12
C HIS A 326 -3.47 11.51 5.31
N VAL A 327 -3.47 10.27 4.82
CA VAL A 327 -4.61 9.37 4.95
C VAL A 327 -4.88 9.01 6.42
N GLY A 328 -3.83 8.70 7.19
CA GLY A 328 -3.96 8.46 8.64
C GLY A 328 -4.45 9.69 9.40
N ALA A 329 -3.87 10.87 9.13
CA ALA A 329 -4.25 12.12 9.77
C ALA A 329 -5.68 12.55 9.44
N LYS A 330 -6.12 12.37 8.18
CA LYS A 330 -7.49 12.66 7.74
C LYS A 330 -8.51 11.79 8.45
N TYR A 331 -8.20 10.52 8.68
CA TYR A 331 -9.08 9.64 9.45
C TYR A 331 -9.29 10.16 10.89
N VAL A 332 -8.21 10.48 11.60
CA VAL A 332 -8.28 11.04 12.97
C VAL A 332 -9.00 12.40 12.96
N PHE A 333 -8.68 13.26 12.01
CA PHE A 333 -9.28 14.58 11.86
C PHE A 333 -10.81 14.50 11.66
N VAL A 334 -11.28 13.64 10.76
CA VAL A 334 -12.71 13.42 10.51
C VAL A 334 -13.38 12.79 11.74
N ARG A 335 -12.70 11.93 12.49
CA ARG A 335 -13.24 11.36 13.73
C ARG A 335 -13.42 12.41 14.83
N LEU A 336 -12.47 13.34 14.97
CA LEU A 336 -12.52 14.41 15.98
C LEU A 336 -13.55 15.50 15.63
N LEU A 337 -13.59 15.96 14.37
CA LEU A 337 -14.43 17.09 13.96
C LEU A 337 -15.70 16.69 13.22
N GLY A 338 -15.91 15.41 12.91
CA GLY A 338 -16.95 14.91 11.99
C GLY A 338 -18.37 15.39 12.28
N LYS A 339 -18.71 15.53 13.57
CA LYS A 339 -20.04 15.97 14.04
C LYS A 339 -20.11 17.48 14.35
N THR A 340 -19.10 18.24 13.95
CA THR A 340 -18.98 19.68 14.29
C THR A 340 -19.01 20.55 13.04
N LYS A 341 -19.46 21.80 13.20
CA LYS A 341 -19.37 22.82 12.14
C LYS A 341 -17.92 23.14 11.71
N HIS A 342 -16.93 22.76 12.52
CA HIS A 342 -15.52 23.03 12.26
C HIS A 342 -14.94 22.13 11.15
N LEU A 343 -15.55 20.98 10.87
CA LEU A 343 -15.07 20.09 9.80
C LEU A 343 -15.03 20.79 8.43
N GLN A 344 -16.05 21.57 8.11
CA GLN A 344 -16.21 22.21 6.80
C GLN A 344 -15.98 23.73 6.81
N SER A 345 -15.61 24.32 7.96
CA SER A 345 -15.32 25.76 8.06
C SER A 345 -13.82 26.04 8.19
N ASN A 346 -13.34 27.14 7.61
CA ASN A 346 -11.95 27.61 7.75
C ASN A 346 -11.70 28.27 9.12
N SER A 347 -12.03 27.57 10.20
CA SER A 347 -11.88 28.07 11.58
C SER A 347 -10.48 27.75 12.15
N VAL A 348 -10.08 28.47 13.21
CA VAL A 348 -8.83 28.16 13.94
C VAL A 348 -8.84 26.73 14.49
N VAL A 349 -9.99 26.25 14.97
CA VAL A 349 -10.17 24.87 15.44
C VAL A 349 -9.92 23.86 14.31
N HIS A 350 -10.43 24.13 13.10
CA HIS A 350 -10.17 23.29 11.93
C HIS A 350 -8.67 23.17 11.64
N TRP A 351 -7.99 24.32 11.49
CA TRP A 351 -6.57 24.35 11.16
C TRP A 351 -5.69 23.78 12.27
N GLY A 352 -5.97 24.14 13.53
CA GLY A 352 -5.26 23.62 14.69
C GLY A 352 -5.39 22.11 14.81
N THR A 353 -6.60 21.56 14.67
CA THR A 353 -6.82 20.11 14.73
C THR A 353 -6.16 19.38 13.56
N TRP A 354 -6.24 19.92 12.35
CA TRP A 354 -5.62 19.32 11.16
C TRP A 354 -4.10 19.25 11.29
N LEU A 355 -3.45 20.37 11.63
CA LEU A 355 -2.00 20.43 11.81
C LEU A 355 -1.52 19.61 13.01
N ALA A 356 -2.31 19.54 14.08
CA ALA A 356 -2.03 18.66 15.21
C ALA A 356 -2.06 17.19 14.80
N CYS A 357 -3.06 16.76 14.01
CA CYS A 357 -3.15 15.38 13.53
C CYS A 357 -1.94 14.99 12.67
N THR A 358 -1.56 15.82 11.70
CA THR A 358 -0.40 15.51 10.83
C THR A 358 0.91 15.53 11.61
N THR A 359 1.11 16.50 12.51
CA THR A 359 2.35 16.64 13.28
C THR A 359 2.50 15.52 14.31
N LEU A 360 1.46 15.20 15.07
CA LEU A 360 1.52 14.16 16.10
C LEU A 360 1.72 12.77 15.49
N LEU A 361 0.96 12.42 14.44
CA LEU A 361 1.14 11.13 13.77
C LEU A 361 2.50 11.04 13.06
N GLY A 362 2.99 12.14 12.48
CA GLY A 362 4.32 12.21 11.87
C GLY A 362 5.44 12.05 12.89
N ALA A 363 5.32 12.66 14.08
CA ALA A 363 6.27 12.51 15.17
C ALA A 363 6.30 11.06 15.70
N LEU A 364 5.14 10.41 15.85
CA LEU A 364 5.06 8.99 16.21
C LEU A 364 5.71 8.10 15.15
N ALA A 365 5.47 8.39 13.86
CA ALA A 365 6.08 7.67 12.76
C ALA A 365 7.61 7.80 12.76
N PHE A 366 8.14 8.98 13.07
CA PHE A 366 9.59 9.21 13.23
C PHE A 366 10.18 8.38 14.37
N ILE A 367 9.55 8.39 15.55
CA ILE A 367 10.02 7.59 16.70
C ILE A 367 10.08 6.10 16.34
N LEU A 368 9.05 5.60 15.65
CA LEU A 368 8.99 4.19 15.24
C LEU A 368 10.02 3.85 14.15
N ALA A 369 10.24 4.76 13.19
CA ALA A 369 11.28 4.63 12.17
C ALA A 369 12.68 4.51 12.78
N GLU A 370 12.99 5.30 13.81
CA GLU A 370 14.29 5.28 14.50
C GLU A 370 14.43 4.12 15.50
N SER A 371 13.31 3.56 15.97
CA SER A 371 13.29 2.40 16.88
C SER A 371 13.48 1.07 16.15
N ILE A 372 13.06 0.99 14.89
CA ILE A 372 13.22 -0.19 14.04
C ILE A 372 13.81 0.27 12.69
N PRO A 373 15.10 0.63 12.64
CA PRO A 373 15.73 1.22 11.45
C PRO A 373 16.00 0.20 10.34
N ILE A 374 15.36 -0.98 10.38
CA ILE A 374 15.40 -1.99 9.33
C ILE A 374 14.07 -1.95 8.58
N PHE A 375 14.14 -1.48 7.34
CA PHE A 375 13.00 -1.28 6.46
C PHE A 375 12.10 -2.53 6.34
N ASN A 376 12.70 -3.70 6.11
CA ASN A 376 11.96 -4.96 5.95
C ASN A 376 11.19 -5.36 7.21
N TYR A 377 11.75 -5.15 8.40
CA TYR A 377 11.07 -5.49 9.65
C TYR A 377 9.90 -4.55 9.93
N LEU A 378 10.06 -3.26 9.62
CA LEU A 378 8.98 -2.29 9.75
C LEU A 378 7.81 -2.63 8.80
N ILE A 379 8.11 -2.97 7.54
CA ILE A 379 7.09 -3.40 6.56
C ILE A 379 6.39 -4.68 7.01
N ALA A 380 7.13 -5.70 7.45
CA ALA A 380 6.55 -6.94 7.94
C ALA A 380 5.70 -6.76 9.21
N LEU A 381 6.06 -5.80 10.09
CA LEU A 381 5.31 -5.45 11.29
C LEU A 381 3.96 -4.83 10.92
N VAL A 382 3.93 -3.89 9.96
CA VAL A 382 2.67 -3.36 9.39
C VAL A 382 1.80 -4.49 8.86
N GLY A 383 2.40 -5.36 8.04
CA GLY A 383 1.73 -6.48 7.38
C GLY A 383 1.04 -7.40 8.38
N SER A 384 1.76 -7.73 9.45
CA SER A 384 1.27 -8.67 10.48
C SER A 384 0.27 -8.03 11.44
N VAL A 385 0.63 -6.93 12.10
CA VAL A 385 -0.18 -6.36 13.20
C VAL A 385 -1.43 -5.65 12.67
N CYS A 386 -1.32 -4.95 11.54
CA CYS A 386 -2.37 -4.05 11.08
C CYS A 386 -3.08 -4.59 9.84
N PHE A 387 -2.32 -4.93 8.79
CA PHE A 387 -2.93 -5.23 7.50
C PHE A 387 -3.44 -6.67 7.41
N ALA A 388 -2.91 -7.63 8.17
CA ALA A 388 -3.50 -8.97 8.20
C ALA A 388 -4.93 -8.96 8.76
N PRO A 389 -5.21 -8.33 9.93
CA PRO A 389 -6.60 -8.16 10.37
C PRO A 389 -7.46 -7.32 9.41
N LEU A 390 -6.94 -6.20 8.89
CA LEU A 390 -7.74 -5.24 8.11
C LEU A 390 -7.95 -5.64 6.64
N ALA A 391 -7.00 -6.35 6.04
CA ALA A 391 -6.99 -6.69 4.61
C ALA A 391 -7.07 -8.20 4.34
N MET A 392 -7.06 -9.05 5.37
CA MET A 392 -7.35 -10.49 5.24
C MET A 392 -8.58 -10.88 6.06
N SER A 393 -8.55 -10.65 7.38
CA SER A 393 -9.65 -11.08 8.25
C SER A 393 -10.93 -10.29 8.02
N LEU A 394 -10.83 -8.96 7.95
CA LEU A 394 -11.99 -8.11 7.77
C LEU A 394 -12.72 -8.37 6.43
N PRO A 395 -12.06 -8.44 5.26
CA PRO A 395 -12.74 -8.84 4.03
C PRO A 395 -13.46 -10.20 4.17
N GLY A 396 -12.81 -11.21 4.74
CA GLY A 396 -13.45 -12.50 5.01
C GLY A 396 -14.71 -12.36 5.85
N TRP A 397 -14.63 -11.59 6.93
CA TRP A 397 -15.76 -11.35 7.83
C TRP A 397 -16.90 -10.57 7.17
N LEU A 398 -16.59 -9.51 6.42
CA LEU A 398 -17.57 -8.71 5.69
C LEU A 398 -18.32 -9.55 4.63
N TRP A 399 -17.61 -10.45 3.96
CA TRP A 399 -18.25 -11.36 3.02
C TRP A 399 -19.22 -12.31 3.74
N LEU A 400 -18.81 -12.89 4.88
CA LEU A 400 -19.64 -13.79 5.68
C LEU A 400 -20.89 -13.10 6.20
N TYR A 401 -20.77 -11.84 6.65
CA TYR A 401 -21.88 -11.02 7.11
C TYR A 401 -22.96 -10.87 6.04
N ASP A 402 -22.58 -10.53 4.82
CA ASP A 402 -23.53 -10.34 3.73
C ASP A 402 -24.10 -11.65 3.15
N HIS A 403 -23.44 -12.78 3.39
CA HIS A 403 -23.80 -14.08 2.82
C HIS A 403 -24.11 -15.12 3.89
N ASP A 404 -24.66 -14.72 5.04
CA ASP A 404 -24.99 -15.66 6.13
C ASP A 404 -25.93 -16.81 5.68
N HIS A 405 -26.84 -16.53 4.74
CA HIS A 405 -27.72 -17.52 4.14
C HIS A 405 -26.99 -18.67 3.39
N TYR A 406 -25.70 -18.53 3.06
CA TYR A 406 -24.92 -19.61 2.43
C TYR A 406 -24.65 -20.79 3.39
N ARG A 407 -24.84 -20.60 4.70
CA ARG A 407 -24.70 -21.66 5.72
C ARG A 407 -25.68 -22.81 5.54
N THR A 408 -26.89 -22.50 5.08
CA THR A 408 -27.97 -23.47 4.84
C THR A 408 -28.20 -23.75 3.36
N GLY A 409 -27.37 -23.16 2.49
CA GLY A 409 -27.47 -23.28 1.03
C GLY A 409 -26.97 -24.59 0.44
N THR A 410 -26.70 -24.57 -0.86
CA THR A 410 -26.14 -25.71 -1.61
C THR A 410 -24.74 -26.10 -1.10
N LEU A 411 -24.26 -27.30 -1.47
CA LEU A 411 -22.91 -27.74 -1.09
C LEU A 411 -21.82 -26.73 -1.50
N ILE A 412 -21.95 -26.15 -2.71
CA ILE A 412 -21.02 -25.13 -3.20
C ILE A 412 -21.07 -23.88 -2.31
N GLN A 413 -22.27 -23.41 -1.95
CA GLN A 413 -22.43 -22.24 -1.07
C GLN A 413 -21.79 -22.46 0.30
N LYS A 414 -21.98 -23.66 0.88
CA LYS A 414 -21.35 -24.05 2.14
C LYS A 414 -19.82 -24.08 2.04
N ILE A 415 -19.26 -24.64 0.96
CA ILE A 415 -17.81 -24.66 0.72
C ILE A 415 -17.27 -23.23 0.63
N VAL A 416 -17.92 -22.35 -0.15
CA VAL A 416 -17.51 -20.94 -0.26
C VAL A 416 -17.57 -20.25 1.10
N TYR A 417 -18.61 -20.50 1.90
CA TYR A 417 -18.72 -19.96 3.25
C TYR A 417 -17.57 -20.42 4.16
N VAL A 418 -17.23 -21.72 4.14
CA VAL A 418 -16.09 -22.26 4.90
C VAL A 418 -14.76 -21.66 4.45
N LEU A 419 -14.56 -21.45 3.14
CA LEU A 419 -13.35 -20.78 2.63
C LEU A 419 -13.22 -19.35 3.14
N HIS A 420 -14.32 -18.61 3.31
CA HIS A 420 -14.29 -17.26 3.87
C HIS A 420 -14.07 -17.23 5.39
N ILE A 421 -14.51 -18.26 6.13
CA ILE A 421 -14.03 -18.48 7.50
C ILE A 421 -12.50 -18.68 7.49
N GLY A 422 -11.99 -19.44 6.52
CA GLY A 422 -10.56 -19.62 6.28
C GLY A 422 -9.80 -18.29 6.09
N LEU A 423 -10.37 -17.31 5.39
CA LEU A 423 -9.78 -15.96 5.25
C LEU A 423 -9.63 -15.26 6.60
N VAL A 424 -10.65 -15.35 7.46
CA VAL A 424 -10.62 -14.79 8.82
C VAL A 424 -9.50 -15.42 9.63
N LEU A 425 -9.44 -16.75 9.65
CA LEU A 425 -8.42 -17.51 10.37
C LEU A 425 -7.02 -17.28 9.82
N LEU A 426 -6.86 -17.12 8.51
CA LEU A 426 -5.58 -16.82 7.88
C LEU A 426 -5.04 -15.45 8.32
N GLY A 427 -5.90 -14.43 8.39
CA GLY A 427 -5.48 -13.12 8.91
C GLY A 427 -5.10 -13.15 10.40
N ILE A 428 -5.81 -13.94 11.22
CA ILE A 428 -5.45 -14.18 12.63
C ILE A 428 -4.12 -14.93 12.72
N PHE A 429 -3.90 -15.93 11.87
CA PHE A 429 -2.64 -16.66 11.79
C PHE A 429 -1.47 -15.75 11.41
N PHE A 430 -1.66 -14.83 10.47
CA PHE A 430 -0.65 -13.82 10.14
C PHE A 430 -0.42 -12.83 11.29
N LEU A 431 -1.49 -12.36 11.93
CA LEU A 431 -1.39 -11.49 13.11
C LEU A 431 -0.54 -12.15 14.22
N VAL A 432 -0.73 -13.43 14.50
CA VAL A 432 0.05 -14.10 15.56
C VAL A 432 1.43 -14.55 15.04
N GLY A 433 1.45 -15.32 13.96
CA GLY A 433 2.65 -15.99 13.45
C GLY A 433 3.67 -15.03 12.84
N ALA A 434 3.23 -14.06 12.03
CA ALA A 434 4.15 -13.08 11.45
C ALA A 434 4.59 -12.05 12.49
N THR A 435 3.73 -11.61 13.41
CA THR A 435 4.18 -10.73 14.51
C THR A 435 5.21 -11.43 15.40
N TYR A 436 5.00 -12.70 15.76
CA TYR A 436 6.02 -13.50 16.44
C TYR A 436 7.35 -13.53 15.65
N GLY A 437 7.27 -13.81 14.34
CA GLY A 437 8.46 -13.87 13.48
C GLY A 437 9.21 -12.54 13.40
N VAL A 438 8.49 -11.42 13.24
CA VAL A 438 9.07 -10.07 13.19
C VAL A 438 9.69 -9.71 14.52
N VAL A 439 8.98 -9.91 15.64
CA VAL A 439 9.49 -9.59 16.98
C VAL A 439 10.76 -10.38 17.27
N LYS A 440 10.77 -11.69 16.96
CA LYS A 440 11.96 -12.52 17.14
C LYS A 440 13.15 -12.00 16.31
N GLN A 441 12.95 -11.68 15.04
CA GLN A 441 14.03 -11.15 14.19
C GLN A 441 14.54 -9.79 14.65
N ILE A 442 13.67 -8.91 15.16
CA ILE A 442 14.09 -7.64 15.76
C ILE A 442 14.96 -7.90 17.00
N ILE A 443 14.54 -8.81 17.89
CA ILE A 443 15.32 -9.18 19.08
C ILE A 443 16.69 -9.73 18.67
N ASP A 444 16.72 -10.66 17.72
CA ASP A 444 17.95 -11.27 17.23
C ASP A 444 18.87 -10.21 16.57
N ALA A 445 18.30 -9.26 15.83
CA ALA A 445 19.06 -8.16 15.21
C ALA A 445 19.69 -7.21 16.24
N TYR A 446 19.00 -6.92 17.34
CA TYR A 446 19.58 -6.18 18.46
C TYR A 446 20.65 -7.00 19.19
N ALA A 447 20.39 -8.28 19.47
CA ALA A 447 21.32 -9.15 20.19
C ALA A 447 22.63 -9.42 19.45
N THR A 448 22.58 -9.48 18.11
CA THR A 448 23.74 -9.66 17.24
C THR A 448 24.48 -8.37 16.91
N GLY A 449 23.94 -7.21 17.32
CA GLY A 449 24.50 -5.90 17.01
C GLY A 449 24.25 -5.43 15.57
N LEU A 450 23.42 -6.13 14.80
CA LEU A 450 22.96 -5.67 13.48
C LEU A 450 22.21 -4.34 13.62
N ILE A 451 21.41 -4.19 14.67
CA ILE A 451 20.91 -2.89 15.15
C ILE A 451 21.68 -2.53 16.42
N GLY A 452 22.58 -1.56 16.33
CA GLY A 452 23.41 -1.15 17.46
C GLY A 452 22.61 -0.50 18.60
N SER A 453 21.71 0.42 18.27
CA SER A 453 20.82 1.09 19.23
C SER A 453 19.63 1.73 18.52
N ALA A 454 18.56 2.01 19.26
CA ALA A 454 17.56 2.96 18.79
C ALA A 454 18.22 4.32 18.53
N PHE A 455 17.73 5.07 17.53
CA PHE A 455 18.32 6.35 17.11
C PHE A 455 19.82 6.26 16.77
N SER A 456 20.21 5.19 16.08
CA SER A 456 21.60 5.00 15.64
C SER A 456 21.96 5.96 14.51
N CYS A 457 23.18 6.50 14.56
CA CYS A 457 23.74 7.27 13.45
C CYS A 457 24.24 6.42 12.28
N ALA A 458 24.15 5.09 12.32
CA ALA A 458 24.66 4.23 11.26
C ALA A 458 24.03 4.52 9.89
N ASP A 459 24.84 4.42 8.82
CA ASP A 459 24.39 4.59 7.44
C ASP A 459 23.41 3.48 7.04
N ASN A 460 22.14 3.84 6.86
CA ASN A 460 21.11 2.89 6.45
C ASN A 460 21.05 2.67 4.92
N SER A 461 21.83 3.38 4.12
CA SER A 461 21.86 3.26 2.64
C SER A 461 22.64 2.08 2.09
N ASN A 462 23.38 1.40 2.97
CA ASN A 462 24.18 0.21 2.66
C ASN A 462 23.69 -1.04 3.43
N SER A 463 22.48 -0.99 4.00
CA SER A 463 21.91 -2.11 4.75
C SER A 463 21.59 -3.28 3.81
N THR A 464 21.93 -4.50 4.21
CA THR A 464 21.60 -5.76 3.51
C THR A 464 20.59 -6.59 4.28
#